data_AF-A0A1D2NHW4-F1
#
_entry.id   AF-A0A1D2NHW4-F1
#
_cell.length_a   1.000
_cell.length_b   1.000
_cell.length_c   1.000
_cell.angle_alpha   90.00
_cell.angle_beta   90.00
_cell.angle_gamma   90.00
#
_symmetry.space_group_name_H-M   'P 1'
#
loop_
_entity.id
_entity.type
_entity.pdbx_description
1 polymer ?
#
loop_
_entity_poly.entity_id
_entity_poly.type
_entity_poly.pdbx_seq_one_letter_code
_entity_poly.pdbx_strand_id
1 'polypeptide(L)'
;MTVSNNAVSGNDLNLSSSTVASNRKLTIQSVSLAQLEKYSPNEPRRMQKNVYVASIGFLLLFTAFNSISNLQSSIHPENGLGTIGSSSIYAALILSSLLVPTYAIRKLTTKWTLVLSMVGYMFYMGAQFHPTFGTIIPTAILVGLCGAPLWASKSFYLTHVGNKYAEFVQDDAEVIIVRFFGIFFCLFQNSQIWGNLLSSLILSSGSSNWKPNETQIEKCGASFCPGDLYEIEDEEKSADLQRKINIFCGVCLALAFIAIGFTSIFLDSLDRYGEKERLEDDAVKMSTKRSLISTLRHMKKPYQLLLIPLTIFSGLEQSFFSADFTQKNTNFIIT
;
A
#
# COMPACT_ATOMS: atom_id res chain seq x y z
N MET A 1 62.74 43.77 10.65
CA MET A 1 61.86 42.59 10.72
C MET A 1 60.54 43.03 11.32
N THR A 2 59.52 43.20 10.51
CA THR A 2 58.15 43.45 10.96
C THR A 2 57.23 42.77 9.95
N VAL A 3 56.76 41.58 10.32
CA VAL A 3 55.68 40.87 9.62
C VAL A 3 54.38 41.31 10.26
N SER A 4 53.53 41.96 9.47
CA SER A 4 52.14 42.26 9.80
C SER A 4 51.29 41.04 9.45
N ASN A 5 50.71 40.40 10.47
CA ASN A 5 49.62 39.43 10.32
C ASN A 5 48.30 40.21 10.31
N ASN A 6 47.63 40.29 9.16
CA ASN A 6 46.24 40.71 9.09
C ASN A 6 45.32 39.52 9.40
N ALA A 7 44.59 39.63 10.49
CA ALA A 7 43.50 38.74 10.86
C ALA A 7 42.32 38.92 9.88
N VAL A 8 41.95 37.85 9.17
CA VAL A 8 40.70 37.79 8.41
C VAL A 8 39.56 37.59 9.41
N SER A 9 38.65 38.56 9.45
CA SER A 9 37.49 38.61 10.34
C SER A 9 36.47 37.50 10.02
N GLY A 10 36.00 36.80 11.06
CA GLY A 10 34.99 35.73 10.96
C GLY A 10 33.60 36.15 10.48
N ASN A 11 33.37 37.44 10.19
CA ASN A 11 32.10 37.95 9.68
C ASN A 11 31.92 37.78 8.15
N ASP A 12 33.01 37.68 7.37
CA ASP A 12 32.92 37.63 5.89
C ASP A 12 32.53 36.23 5.35
N LEU A 13 32.82 35.17 6.12
CA LEU A 13 32.42 33.79 5.80
C LEU A 13 30.92 33.54 6.00
N ASN A 14 30.31 34.19 6.99
CA ASN A 14 28.86 34.10 7.23
C ASN A 14 28.05 34.95 6.24
N LEU A 15 28.60 36.10 5.80
CA LEU A 15 27.95 36.94 4.80
C LEU A 15 28.00 36.30 3.40
N SER A 16 29.09 35.61 3.06
CA SER A 16 29.19 34.88 1.79
C SER A 16 28.29 33.63 1.75
N SER A 17 28.17 32.87 2.85
CA SER A 17 27.28 31.70 2.90
C SER A 17 25.80 32.07 2.81
N SER A 18 25.38 33.16 3.48
CA SER A 18 24.00 33.66 3.43
C SER A 18 23.65 34.28 2.08
N THR A 19 24.60 34.98 1.44
CA THR A 19 24.43 35.52 0.08
C THR A 19 24.35 34.40 -0.97
N VAL A 20 25.18 33.35 -0.84
CA VAL A 20 25.12 32.16 -1.71
C VAL A 20 23.81 31.39 -1.51
N ALA A 21 23.32 31.25 -0.26
CA ALA A 21 22.03 30.62 0.01
C ALA A 21 20.85 31.44 -0.54
N SER A 22 20.91 32.77 -0.43
CA SER A 22 19.91 33.69 -1.01
C SER A 22 19.90 33.64 -2.54
N ASN A 23 21.06 33.71 -3.18
CA ASN A 23 21.18 33.59 -4.64
C ASN A 23 20.75 32.22 -5.14
N ARG A 24 21.02 31.15 -4.38
CA ARG A 24 20.53 29.80 -4.70
C ARG A 24 19.01 29.71 -4.58
N LYS A 25 18.39 30.31 -3.57
CA LYS A 25 16.93 30.40 -3.45
C LYS A 25 16.31 31.19 -4.62
N LEU A 26 16.87 32.35 -4.96
CA LEU A 26 16.43 33.17 -6.10
C LEU A 26 16.56 32.43 -7.43
N THR A 27 17.64 31.66 -7.62
CA THR A 27 17.85 30.85 -8.83
C THR A 27 16.90 29.65 -8.88
N ILE A 28 16.66 28.97 -7.74
CA ILE A 28 15.68 27.88 -7.67
C ILE A 28 14.28 28.40 -7.95
N GLN A 29 13.96 29.60 -7.45
CA GLN A 29 12.65 30.23 -7.64
C GLN A 29 12.44 30.75 -9.06
N SER A 30 13.48 31.25 -9.74
CA SER A 30 13.38 31.62 -11.16
C SER A 30 13.29 30.39 -12.07
N VAL A 31 13.99 29.30 -11.75
CA VAL A 31 13.87 28.02 -12.46
C VAL A 31 12.49 27.38 -12.23
N SER A 32 11.95 27.44 -11.01
CA SER A 32 10.59 26.93 -10.75
C SER A 32 9.53 27.76 -11.48
N LEU A 33 9.63 29.10 -11.50
CA LEU A 33 8.72 29.97 -12.25
C LEU A 33 8.77 29.73 -13.76
N ALA A 34 9.96 29.53 -14.34
CA ALA A 34 10.10 29.18 -15.75
C ALA A 34 9.55 27.77 -16.08
N GLN A 35 9.64 26.83 -15.13
CA GLN A 35 8.99 25.52 -15.26
C GLN A 35 7.47 25.65 -15.15
N LEU A 36 6.96 26.51 -14.26
CA LEU A 36 5.54 26.78 -14.04
C LEU A 36 4.87 27.43 -15.27
N GLU A 37 5.57 28.28 -16.02
CA GLU A 37 5.09 28.85 -17.29
C GLU A 37 4.81 27.80 -18.37
N LYS A 38 5.44 26.61 -18.29
CA LYS A 38 5.23 25.50 -19.22
C LYS A 38 3.90 24.77 -18.99
N TYR A 39 3.24 25.01 -17.85
CA TYR A 39 2.09 24.24 -17.41
C TYR A 39 0.76 25.00 -17.56
N SER A 40 -0.31 24.28 -17.89
CA SER A 40 -1.65 24.86 -18.02
C SER A 40 -2.17 25.35 -16.66
N PRO A 41 -2.98 26.44 -16.61
CA PRO A 41 -3.58 26.93 -15.35
C PRO A 41 -4.42 25.89 -14.60
N ASN A 42 -4.87 24.82 -15.26
CA ASN A 42 -5.67 23.75 -14.66
C ASN A 42 -4.84 22.61 -14.03
N GLU A 43 -3.51 22.64 -14.10
CA GLU A 43 -2.64 21.59 -13.57
C GLU A 43 -2.80 21.30 -12.06
N PRO A 44 -2.93 22.28 -11.13
CA PRO A 44 -3.14 21.95 -9.71
C PRO A 44 -4.44 21.14 -9.48
N ARG A 45 -5.49 21.44 -10.23
CA ARG A 45 -6.76 20.70 -10.17
C ARG A 45 -6.62 19.27 -10.71
N ARG A 46 -5.79 19.08 -11.74
CA ARG A 46 -5.46 17.74 -12.26
C ARG A 46 -4.65 16.93 -11.25
N MET A 47 -3.66 17.53 -10.60
CA MET A 47 -2.87 16.89 -9.55
C MET A 47 -3.77 16.40 -8.40
N GLN A 48 -4.69 17.23 -7.92
CA GLN A 48 -5.67 16.83 -6.91
C GLN A 48 -6.57 15.69 -7.41
N LYS A 49 -7.08 15.78 -8.65
CA LYS A 49 -7.86 14.70 -9.28
C LYS A 49 -7.06 13.39 -9.27
N ASN A 50 -5.78 13.41 -9.62
CA ASN A 50 -4.92 12.23 -9.62
C ASN A 50 -4.76 11.61 -8.23
N VAL A 51 -4.68 12.41 -7.17
CA VAL A 51 -4.68 11.91 -5.78
C VAL A 51 -5.99 11.15 -5.51
N TYR A 52 -7.15 11.74 -5.82
CA TYR A 52 -8.44 11.05 -5.64
C TYR A 52 -8.57 9.79 -6.49
N VAL A 53 -8.10 9.80 -7.74
CA VAL A 53 -8.10 8.63 -8.61
C VAL A 53 -7.25 7.51 -8.02
N ALA A 54 -6.03 7.82 -7.55
CA ALA A 54 -5.17 6.82 -6.89
C ALA A 54 -5.84 6.27 -5.62
N SER A 55 -6.48 7.12 -4.81
CA SER A 55 -7.19 6.71 -3.61
C SER A 55 -8.38 5.79 -3.89
N ILE A 56 -9.21 6.13 -4.89
CA ILE A 56 -10.37 5.31 -5.27
C ILE A 56 -9.92 3.98 -5.89
N GLY A 57 -8.85 3.98 -6.70
CA GLY A 57 -8.26 2.74 -7.23
C GLY A 57 -7.80 1.79 -6.12
N PHE A 58 -7.13 2.31 -5.09
CA PHE A 58 -6.74 1.53 -3.92
C PHE A 58 -7.95 1.08 -3.10
N LEU A 59 -8.95 1.95 -2.90
CA LEU A 59 -10.19 1.60 -2.21
C LEU A 59 -10.84 0.37 -2.86
N LEU A 60 -11.07 0.40 -4.18
CA LEU A 60 -11.73 -0.70 -4.89
C LEU A 60 -10.93 -2.00 -4.83
N LEU A 61 -9.61 -1.93 -5.06
CA LEU A 61 -8.75 -3.11 -5.01
C LEU A 61 -8.70 -3.74 -3.61
N PHE A 62 -8.50 -2.92 -2.58
CA PHE A 62 -8.39 -3.41 -1.21
C PHE A 62 -9.74 -3.76 -0.59
N THR A 63 -10.85 -3.23 -1.09
CA THR A 63 -12.18 -3.76 -0.75
C THR A 63 -12.28 -5.22 -1.15
N ALA A 64 -11.89 -5.57 -2.38
CA ALA A 64 -11.89 -6.96 -2.83
C ALA A 64 -10.84 -7.82 -2.09
N PHE A 65 -9.62 -7.32 -1.93
CA PHE A 65 -8.54 -8.07 -1.27
C PHE A 65 -8.83 -8.32 0.22
N ASN A 66 -9.19 -7.29 0.99
CA ASN A 66 -9.48 -7.44 2.42
C ASN A 66 -10.68 -8.35 2.65
N SER A 67 -11.70 -8.26 1.79
CA SER A 67 -12.88 -9.13 1.86
C SER A 67 -12.51 -10.61 1.69
N ILE A 68 -11.68 -10.95 0.70
CA ILE A 68 -11.15 -12.31 0.51
C ILE A 68 -10.25 -12.72 1.68
N SER A 69 -9.32 -11.86 2.10
CA SER A 69 -8.35 -12.16 3.15
C SER A 69 -9.01 -12.43 4.50
N ASN A 70 -10.06 -11.68 4.86
CA ASN A 70 -10.77 -11.84 6.13
C ASN A 70 -11.50 -13.19 6.23
N LEU A 71 -11.95 -13.73 5.10
CA LEU A 71 -12.70 -14.99 5.04
C LEU A 71 -11.82 -16.19 4.65
N GLN A 72 -10.54 -15.96 4.39
CA GLN A 72 -9.69 -16.94 3.74
C GLN A 72 -9.48 -18.22 4.57
N SER A 73 -9.36 -18.09 5.89
CA SER A 73 -9.25 -19.22 6.82
C SER A 73 -10.57 -19.95 7.02
N SER A 74 -11.71 -19.26 6.90
CA SER A 74 -13.05 -19.84 7.03
C SER A 74 -13.51 -20.57 5.77
N ILE A 75 -13.17 -20.05 4.58
CA ILE A 75 -13.56 -20.64 3.29
C ILE A 75 -12.67 -21.85 2.94
N HIS A 76 -11.42 -21.87 3.39
CA HIS A 76 -10.44 -22.92 3.08
C HIS A 76 -9.81 -23.52 4.35
N PRO A 77 -10.58 -24.25 5.18
CA PRO A 77 -10.08 -24.85 6.42
C PRO A 77 -9.14 -26.05 6.16
N GLU A 78 -9.30 -26.71 5.01
CA GLU A 78 -8.51 -27.85 4.53
C GLU A 78 -7.01 -27.66 4.78
N ASN A 79 -6.47 -28.41 5.75
CA ASN A 79 -5.04 -28.43 6.12
C ASN A 79 -4.43 -27.04 6.43
N GLY A 80 -5.25 -26.05 6.80
CA GLY A 80 -4.78 -24.68 7.06
C GLY A 80 -4.32 -23.92 5.81
N LEU A 81 -4.81 -24.30 4.62
CA LEU A 81 -4.44 -23.68 3.33
C LEU A 81 -4.56 -22.14 3.37
N GLY A 82 -5.64 -21.62 3.96
CA GLY A 82 -5.84 -20.18 4.10
C GLY A 82 -4.73 -19.49 4.90
N THR A 83 -4.36 -20.04 6.05
CA THR A 83 -3.32 -19.51 6.94
C THR A 83 -1.93 -19.59 6.32
N ILE A 84 -1.60 -20.71 5.67
CA ILE A 84 -0.32 -20.89 4.97
C ILE A 84 -0.22 -19.93 3.78
N GLY A 85 -1.32 -19.75 3.04
CA GLY A 85 -1.42 -18.77 1.95
C GLY A 85 -1.11 -17.35 2.44
N SER A 86 -1.80 -16.88 3.48
CA SER A 86 -1.56 -15.56 4.06
C SER A 86 -0.13 -15.38 4.58
N SER A 87 0.42 -16.39 5.25
CA SER A 87 1.81 -16.38 5.72
C SER A 87 2.80 -16.24 4.56
N SER A 88 2.53 -16.92 3.44
CA SER A 88 3.34 -16.85 2.23
C SER A 88 3.33 -15.46 1.59
N ILE A 89 2.17 -14.76 1.60
CA ILE A 89 2.07 -13.37 1.14
C ILE A 89 3.03 -12.47 1.92
N TYR A 90 2.98 -12.53 3.25
CA TYR A 90 3.80 -11.66 4.10
C TYR A 90 5.29 -12.00 4.01
N ALA A 91 5.65 -13.28 3.93
CA ALA A 91 7.04 -13.71 3.71
C ALA A 91 7.59 -13.17 2.38
N ALA A 92 6.81 -13.28 1.30
CA ALA A 92 7.18 -12.74 -0.01
C ALA A 92 7.23 -11.20 -0.02
N LEU A 93 6.35 -10.53 0.73
CA LEU A 93 6.36 -9.07 0.88
C LEU A 93 7.65 -8.58 1.55
N ILE A 94 8.11 -9.27 2.60
CA ILE A 94 9.37 -8.95 3.28
C ILE A 94 10.53 -9.04 2.28
N LEU A 95 10.60 -10.14 1.51
CA LEU A 95 11.64 -10.30 0.48
C LEU A 95 11.54 -9.23 -0.62
N SER A 96 10.32 -8.87 -1.01
CA SER A 96 10.06 -7.87 -2.04
C SER A 96 10.54 -6.47 -1.64
N SER A 97 10.31 -6.09 -0.38
CA SER A 97 10.56 -4.73 0.14
C SER A 97 11.98 -4.21 -0.06
N LEU A 98 12.97 -5.10 -0.17
CA LEU A 98 14.38 -4.75 -0.31
C LEU A 98 14.81 -4.41 -1.74
N LEU A 99 14.19 -5.04 -2.74
CA LEU A 99 14.75 -5.10 -4.10
C LEU A 99 13.78 -4.67 -5.18
N VAL A 100 12.53 -5.11 -5.07
CA VAL A 100 11.56 -5.03 -6.16
C VAL A 100 11.07 -3.59 -6.38
N PRO A 101 10.79 -2.75 -5.36
CA PRO A 101 10.33 -1.37 -5.58
C PRO A 101 11.30 -0.53 -6.41
N THR A 102 12.58 -0.54 -6.03
CA THR A 102 13.61 0.27 -6.70
C THR A 102 13.84 -0.19 -8.13
N TYR A 103 13.81 -1.51 -8.37
CA TYR A 103 13.97 -2.06 -9.71
C TYR A 103 12.74 -1.79 -10.59
N ALA A 104 11.53 -2.03 -10.07
CA ALA A 104 10.29 -1.90 -10.81
C ALA A 104 10.02 -0.45 -11.22
N ILE A 105 10.12 0.50 -10.28
CA ILE A 105 9.88 1.92 -10.56
C ILE A 105 10.84 2.46 -11.63
N ARG A 106 12.12 2.05 -11.58
CA ARG A 106 13.14 2.45 -12.56
C ARG A 106 12.87 1.91 -13.96
N LYS A 107 12.34 0.69 -14.08
CA LYS A 107 12.13 0.02 -15.37
C LYS A 107 10.79 0.39 -16.01
N LEU A 108 9.74 0.51 -15.21
CA LEU A 108 8.36 0.54 -15.67
C LEU A 108 7.68 1.89 -15.46
N THR A 109 8.33 2.89 -14.83
CA THR A 109 7.72 4.14 -14.31
C THR A 109 6.74 3.89 -13.18
N THR A 110 6.42 4.92 -12.40
CA THR A 110 5.58 4.79 -11.20
C THR A 110 4.16 4.36 -11.53
N LYS A 111 3.55 4.91 -12.60
CA LYS A 111 2.18 4.57 -13.01
C LYS A 111 2.05 3.09 -13.36
N TRP A 112 2.89 2.58 -14.25
CA TRP A 112 2.76 1.18 -14.69
C TRP A 112 3.24 0.19 -13.65
N THR A 113 4.18 0.56 -12.77
CA THR A 113 4.52 -0.27 -11.61
C THR A 113 3.31 -0.45 -10.71
N LEU A 114 2.57 0.63 -10.44
CA LEU A 114 1.33 0.59 -9.67
C LEU A 114 0.30 -0.32 -10.36
N VAL A 115 0.02 -0.13 -11.66
CA VAL A 115 -0.93 -0.95 -12.42
C VAL A 115 -0.51 -2.42 -12.47
N LEU A 116 0.76 -2.72 -12.75
CA LEU A 116 1.27 -4.09 -12.80
C LEU A 116 1.17 -4.78 -11.45
N SER A 117 1.46 -4.07 -10.36
CA SER A 117 1.24 -4.59 -9.02
C SER A 117 -0.22 -4.94 -8.78
N MET A 118 -1.17 -4.08 -9.19
CA MET A 118 -2.62 -4.36 -9.06
C MET A 118 -3.03 -5.62 -9.85
N VAL A 119 -2.43 -5.86 -11.02
CA VAL A 119 -2.62 -7.10 -11.79
C VAL A 119 -2.16 -8.33 -11.00
N GLY A 120 -1.07 -8.23 -10.24
CA GLY A 120 -0.62 -9.30 -9.33
C GLY A 120 -1.68 -9.66 -8.27
N TYR A 121 -2.38 -8.67 -7.72
CA TYR A 121 -3.51 -8.89 -6.80
C TYR A 121 -4.69 -9.56 -7.50
N MET A 122 -4.99 -9.19 -8.75
CA MET A 122 -6.07 -9.79 -9.53
C MET A 122 -5.82 -11.30 -9.78
N PHE A 123 -4.59 -11.72 -10.07
CA PHE A 123 -4.26 -13.14 -10.22
C PHE A 123 -4.52 -13.94 -8.95
N TYR A 124 -4.20 -13.35 -7.78
CA TYR A 124 -4.52 -13.96 -6.49
C TYR A 124 -6.03 -14.12 -6.27
N MET A 125 -6.83 -13.13 -6.65
CA MET A 125 -8.29 -13.22 -6.57
C MET A 125 -8.87 -14.26 -7.55
N GLY A 126 -8.29 -14.39 -8.75
CA GLY A 126 -8.67 -15.40 -9.72
C GLY A 126 -8.32 -16.83 -9.29
N ALA A 127 -7.24 -17.02 -8.54
CA ALA A 127 -6.86 -18.34 -8.01
C ALA A 127 -7.88 -18.91 -7.00
N GLN A 128 -8.73 -18.07 -6.43
CA GLN A 128 -9.75 -18.48 -5.46
C GLN A 128 -10.86 -19.35 -6.08
N PHE A 129 -11.04 -19.34 -7.40
CA PHE A 129 -12.00 -20.24 -8.07
C PHE A 129 -11.59 -21.71 -8.03
N HIS A 130 -10.28 -21.98 -7.88
CA HIS A 130 -9.74 -23.33 -7.75
C HIS A 130 -8.72 -23.35 -6.60
N PRO A 131 -9.19 -23.34 -5.34
CA PRO A 131 -8.34 -23.19 -4.19
C PRO A 131 -7.61 -24.50 -3.86
N THR A 132 -6.38 -24.61 -4.36
CA THR A 132 -5.48 -25.73 -4.06
C THR A 132 -4.13 -25.18 -3.61
N PHE A 133 -3.33 -25.99 -2.92
CA PHE A 133 -1.95 -25.63 -2.57
C PHE A 133 -1.16 -25.16 -3.81
N GLY A 134 -1.39 -25.78 -4.97
CA GLY A 134 -0.71 -25.46 -6.22
C GLY A 134 -1.13 -24.14 -6.87
N THR A 135 -2.30 -23.58 -6.54
CA THR A 135 -2.80 -22.32 -7.12
C THR A 135 -2.65 -21.16 -6.14
N ILE A 136 -3.00 -21.36 -4.87
CA ILE A 136 -3.01 -20.32 -3.84
C ILE A 136 -1.59 -19.94 -3.43
N ILE A 137 -0.66 -20.89 -3.21
CA ILE A 137 0.70 -20.57 -2.76
C ILE A 137 1.47 -19.75 -3.82
N PRO A 138 1.51 -20.14 -5.11
CA PRO A 138 2.25 -19.37 -6.10
C PRO A 138 1.66 -17.97 -6.31
N THR A 139 0.33 -17.84 -6.30
CA THR A 139 -0.31 -16.54 -6.44
C THR A 139 -0.19 -15.68 -5.16
N ALA A 140 -0.13 -16.30 -3.97
CA ALA A 140 0.20 -15.65 -2.72
C ALA A 140 1.62 -15.05 -2.74
N ILE A 141 2.60 -15.81 -3.24
CA ILE A 141 3.97 -15.31 -3.43
C ILE A 141 3.97 -14.17 -4.44
N LEU A 142 3.25 -14.30 -5.55
CA LEU A 142 3.14 -13.27 -6.57
C LEU A 142 2.58 -11.95 -6.00
N VAL A 143 1.48 -12.01 -5.24
CA VAL A 143 0.88 -10.81 -4.64
C VAL A 143 1.80 -10.21 -3.57
N GLY A 144 2.49 -11.03 -2.77
CA GLY A 144 3.51 -10.54 -1.83
C GLY A 144 4.66 -9.83 -2.53
N LEU A 145 5.14 -10.38 -3.65
CA LEU A 145 6.15 -9.74 -4.51
C LEU A 145 5.64 -8.41 -5.10
N CYS A 146 4.35 -8.32 -5.44
CA CYS A 146 3.75 -7.12 -6.01
C CYS A 146 3.36 -6.06 -4.96
N GLY A 147 3.14 -6.46 -3.70
CA GLY A 147 2.66 -5.60 -2.63
C GLY A 147 3.63 -4.49 -2.27
N ALA A 148 4.93 -4.79 -2.08
CA ALA A 148 5.89 -3.75 -1.73
C ALA A 148 6.06 -2.68 -2.84
N PRO A 149 6.19 -3.04 -4.14
CA PRO A 149 6.19 -2.07 -5.24
C PRO A 149 4.90 -1.25 -5.34
N LEU A 150 3.74 -1.82 -5.01
CA LEU A 150 2.46 -1.11 -5.01
C LEU A 150 2.47 0.06 -4.03
N TRP A 151 2.81 -0.22 -2.77
CA TRP A 151 2.86 0.76 -1.68
C TRP A 151 3.97 1.79 -1.89
N ALA A 152 5.13 1.36 -2.39
CA ALA A 152 6.23 2.25 -2.71
C ALA A 152 5.88 3.20 -3.87
N SER A 153 5.29 2.68 -4.96
CA SER A 153 4.90 3.49 -6.12
C SER A 153 3.83 4.50 -5.74
N LYS A 154 2.82 4.12 -4.96
CA LYS A 154 1.81 5.05 -4.46
C LYS A 154 2.41 6.14 -3.56
N SER A 155 3.33 5.78 -2.66
CA SER A 155 4.00 6.76 -1.82
C SER A 155 4.86 7.72 -2.64
N PHE A 156 5.60 7.20 -3.62
CA PHE A 156 6.38 8.03 -4.54
C PHE A 156 5.48 8.95 -5.38
N TYR A 157 4.37 8.43 -5.90
CA TYR A 157 3.38 9.19 -6.68
C TYR A 157 2.87 10.39 -5.89
N LEU A 158 2.34 10.16 -4.68
CA LEU A 158 1.78 11.23 -3.85
C LEU A 158 2.83 12.25 -3.43
N THR A 159 4.03 11.81 -3.05
CA THR A 159 5.11 12.71 -2.66
C THR A 159 5.57 13.57 -3.83
N HIS A 160 5.71 13.00 -5.02
CA HIS A 160 6.17 13.75 -6.18
C HIS A 160 5.11 14.75 -6.68
N VAL A 161 3.85 14.32 -6.75
CA VAL A 161 2.73 15.23 -7.05
C VAL A 161 2.58 16.31 -5.99
N GLY A 162 2.76 15.97 -4.70
CA GLY A 162 2.72 16.94 -3.59
C GLY A 162 3.82 17.99 -3.68
N ASN A 163 5.06 17.59 -3.96
CA ASN A 163 6.18 18.51 -4.19
C ASN A 163 5.89 19.46 -5.36
N LYS A 164 5.41 18.92 -6.48
CA LYS A 164 5.08 19.76 -7.64
C LYS A 164 3.90 20.68 -7.37
N TYR A 165 2.85 20.19 -6.72
CA TYR A 165 1.71 21.01 -6.32
C TYR A 165 2.13 22.16 -5.39
N ALA A 166 3.07 21.92 -4.48
CA ALA A 166 3.62 22.93 -3.58
C ALA A 166 4.38 24.04 -4.32
N GLU A 167 5.11 23.70 -5.39
CA GLU A 167 5.75 24.70 -6.27
C GLU A 167 4.71 25.63 -6.92
N PHE A 168 3.53 25.11 -7.32
CA PHE A 168 2.45 25.92 -7.91
C PHE A 168 1.75 26.83 -6.90
N VAL A 169 1.46 26.31 -5.71
CA VAL A 169 0.72 27.05 -4.67
C VAL A 169 1.63 27.93 -3.80
N GLN A 170 2.95 27.77 -3.95
CA GLN A 170 3.98 28.44 -3.14
C GLN A 170 3.77 28.23 -1.63
N ASP A 171 3.39 27.01 -1.26
CA ASP A 171 3.16 26.59 0.13
C ASP A 171 4.17 25.49 0.51
N ASP A 172 4.22 25.12 1.79
CA ASP A 172 5.13 24.10 2.29
C ASP A 172 4.81 22.72 1.69
N ALA A 173 5.80 22.13 1.02
CA ALA A 173 5.68 20.81 0.41
C ALA A 173 5.37 19.72 1.44
N GLU A 174 5.93 19.79 2.65
CA GLU A 174 5.69 18.80 3.69
C GLU A 174 4.22 18.80 4.12
N VAL A 175 3.63 19.99 4.29
CA VAL A 175 2.22 20.14 4.67
C VAL A 175 1.30 19.60 3.59
N ILE A 176 1.57 19.90 2.31
CA ILE A 176 0.77 19.41 1.19
C ILE A 176 0.88 17.89 1.05
N ILE A 177 2.09 17.33 1.15
CA ILE A 177 2.31 15.89 1.07
C ILE A 177 1.51 15.19 2.18
N VAL A 178 1.62 15.66 3.42
CA VAL A 178 0.87 15.08 4.55
C VAL A 178 -0.65 15.14 4.32
N ARG A 179 -1.17 16.25 3.77
CA ARG A 179 -2.60 16.36 3.41
C ARG A 179 -3.00 15.35 2.34
N PHE A 180 -2.21 15.15 1.29
CA PHE A 180 -2.49 14.17 0.25
C PHE A 180 -2.43 12.72 0.78
N PHE A 181 -1.48 12.42 1.65
CA PHE A 181 -1.46 11.13 2.34
C PHE A 181 -2.66 10.95 3.26
N GLY A 182 -3.10 11.99 3.97
CA GLY A 182 -4.29 11.98 4.81
C GLY A 182 -5.57 11.69 4.02
N ILE A 183 -5.78 12.37 2.88
CA ILE A 183 -6.91 12.09 1.97
C ILE A 183 -6.87 10.65 1.49
N PHE A 184 -5.69 10.18 1.09
CA PHE A 184 -5.53 8.80 0.63
C PHE A 184 -5.87 7.79 1.71
N PHE A 185 -5.31 7.93 2.91
CA PHE A 185 -5.52 6.96 3.99
C PHE A 185 -6.95 7.01 4.51
N CYS A 186 -7.59 8.18 4.51
CA CYS A 186 -9.01 8.32 4.81
C CYS A 186 -9.85 7.46 3.87
N LEU A 187 -9.65 7.58 2.55
CA LEU A 187 -10.39 6.77 1.58
C LEU A 187 -9.98 5.30 1.61
N PHE A 188 -8.68 5.00 1.72
CA PHE A 188 -8.19 3.63 1.76
C PHE A 188 -8.73 2.85 2.97
N GLN A 189 -8.77 3.44 4.17
CA GLN A 189 -9.22 2.75 5.38
C GLN A 189 -10.71 2.38 5.32
N ASN A 190 -11.52 3.12 4.57
CA ASN A 190 -12.91 2.77 4.31
C ASN A 190 -13.06 1.43 3.56
N SER A 191 -12.01 0.93 2.89
CA SER A 191 -12.03 -0.34 2.16
C SER A 191 -12.43 -1.54 3.03
N GLN A 192 -12.06 -1.55 4.31
CA GLN A 192 -12.43 -2.62 5.23
C GLN A 192 -13.94 -2.66 5.51
N ILE A 193 -14.56 -1.49 5.65
CA ILE A 193 -16.03 -1.39 5.87
C ILE A 193 -16.75 -1.97 4.66
N TRP A 194 -16.37 -1.54 3.45
CA TRP A 194 -16.97 -2.05 2.21
C TRP A 194 -16.67 -3.53 1.97
N GLY A 195 -15.47 -3.99 2.33
CA GLY A 195 -15.09 -5.40 2.18
C GLY A 195 -15.90 -6.31 3.10
N ASN A 196 -16.08 -5.93 4.35
CA ASN A 196 -16.90 -6.68 5.30
C ASN A 196 -18.40 -6.63 4.95
N LEU A 197 -18.89 -5.49 4.46
CA LEU A 197 -20.26 -5.37 3.95
C LEU A 197 -20.49 -6.27 2.74
N LEU A 198 -19.53 -6.35 1.82
CA LEU A 198 -19.58 -7.24 0.67
C LEU A 198 -19.66 -8.71 1.10
N SER A 199 -18.81 -9.11 2.06
CA SER A 199 -18.82 -10.44 2.66
C SER A 199 -20.17 -10.78 3.29
N SER A 200 -20.73 -9.87 4.10
CA SER A 200 -21.98 -10.13 4.83
C SER A 200 -23.19 -10.22 3.90
N LEU A 201 -23.32 -9.33 2.91
CA LEU A 201 -24.45 -9.35 1.98
C LEU A 201 -24.54 -10.65 1.18
N ILE A 202 -23.39 -11.19 0.76
CA ILE A 202 -23.36 -12.40 -0.08
C ILE A 202 -23.48 -13.67 0.76
N LEU A 203 -22.78 -13.75 1.89
CA LEU A 203 -22.72 -14.97 2.70
C LEU A 203 -23.87 -15.10 3.71
N SER A 204 -24.40 -13.98 4.24
CA SER A 204 -25.48 -13.99 5.23
C SER A 204 -26.88 -14.14 4.61
N SER A 205 -27.02 -13.94 3.30
CA SER A 205 -28.28 -14.12 2.58
C SER A 205 -28.77 -15.58 2.68
N GLY A 206 -29.68 -15.84 3.63
CA GLY A 206 -30.28 -17.16 3.90
C GLY A 206 -29.84 -17.85 5.19
N SER A 207 -29.07 -17.19 6.06
CA SER A 207 -28.75 -17.74 7.39
C SER A 207 -29.99 -17.73 8.30
N SER A 208 -30.38 -18.91 8.79
CA SER A 208 -31.37 -19.06 9.86
C SER A 208 -30.87 -18.37 11.12
N ASN A 209 -31.76 -17.77 11.93
CA ASN A 209 -31.43 -17.17 13.23
C ASN A 209 -30.72 -18.18 14.14
N TRP A 210 -29.39 -18.31 14.02
CA TRP A 210 -28.57 -19.16 14.84
C TRP A 210 -28.45 -18.51 16.21
N LYS A 211 -28.90 -19.23 17.24
CA LYS A 211 -28.73 -18.84 18.63
C LYS A 211 -27.54 -19.63 19.18
N PRO A 212 -26.47 -18.96 19.60
CA PRO A 212 -25.31 -19.63 20.19
C PRO A 212 -25.72 -20.36 21.47
N ASN A 213 -25.20 -21.57 21.67
CA ASN A 213 -25.35 -22.29 22.93
C ASN A 213 -24.51 -21.62 24.02
N GLU A 214 -24.94 -21.70 25.29
CA GLU A 214 -24.23 -21.08 26.43
C GLU A 214 -22.75 -21.51 26.52
N THR A 215 -22.44 -22.76 26.19
CA THR A 215 -21.07 -23.30 26.16
C THR A 215 -20.20 -22.71 25.04
N GLN A 216 -20.79 -22.25 23.93
CA GLN A 216 -20.08 -21.57 22.84
C GLN A 216 -19.80 -20.10 23.20
N ILE A 217 -20.68 -19.48 24.00
CA ILE A 217 -20.50 -18.12 24.53
C ILE A 217 -19.36 -18.12 25.58
N GLU A 218 -19.27 -19.14 26.43
CA GLU A 218 -18.18 -19.25 27.43
C GLU A 218 -16.79 -19.38 26.80
N LYS A 219 -16.72 -19.92 25.57
CA LYS A 219 -15.48 -20.10 24.80
C LYS A 219 -15.12 -18.92 23.90
N CYS A 220 -15.87 -17.82 23.94
CA CYS A 220 -15.53 -16.61 23.17
C CYS A 220 -14.53 -15.70 23.93
N GLY A 221 -14.02 -14.66 23.26
CA GLY A 221 -13.21 -13.63 23.91
C GLY A 221 -11.80 -14.08 24.31
N ALA A 222 -11.45 -13.96 25.59
CA ALA A 222 -10.12 -14.31 26.10
C ALA A 222 -9.89 -15.84 26.14
N SER A 223 -10.97 -16.63 26.22
CA SER A 223 -10.96 -18.08 26.32
C SER A 223 -11.02 -18.80 24.96
N PHE A 224 -10.91 -18.05 23.84
CA PHE A 224 -11.00 -18.61 22.50
C PHE A 224 -9.77 -19.46 22.16
N CYS A 225 -9.99 -20.75 21.93
CA CYS A 225 -8.99 -21.71 21.47
C CYS A 225 -9.27 -22.11 20.01
N PRO A 226 -8.30 -21.95 19.08
CA PRO A 226 -8.48 -22.29 17.67
C PRO A 226 -8.80 -23.78 17.39
N GLY A 227 -8.45 -24.68 18.33
CA GLY A 227 -8.66 -26.13 18.19
C GLY A 227 -10.11 -26.58 18.33
N ASP A 228 -11.00 -25.73 18.85
CA ASP A 228 -12.40 -26.08 19.13
C ASP A 228 -13.33 -25.89 17.92
N LEU A 229 -12.81 -25.40 16.78
CA LEU A 229 -13.58 -25.14 15.55
C LEU A 229 -13.67 -26.35 14.59
N TYR A 230 -13.15 -27.52 14.99
CA TYR A 230 -12.99 -28.67 14.09
C TYR A 230 -14.18 -29.63 13.99
N GLU A 231 -15.31 -29.30 14.61
CA GLU A 231 -16.50 -30.15 14.57
C GLU A 231 -17.70 -29.33 14.08
N ILE A 232 -18.09 -29.52 12.81
CA ILE A 232 -19.45 -29.65 12.26
C ILE A 232 -19.28 -29.79 10.74
N GLU A 233 -19.29 -31.04 10.25
CA GLU A 233 -19.51 -31.35 8.83
C GLU A 233 -21.01 -31.59 8.63
N ASP A 234 -21.73 -30.61 8.06
CA ASP A 234 -23.06 -30.82 7.50
C ASP A 234 -22.94 -30.89 5.96
N GLU A 235 -22.99 -32.10 5.40
CA GLU A 235 -22.77 -32.40 3.97
C GLU A 235 -23.77 -31.69 3.02
N GLU A 236 -24.97 -31.36 3.49
CA GLU A 236 -26.06 -30.82 2.64
C GLU A 236 -25.96 -29.31 2.37
N LYS A 237 -25.22 -28.55 3.19
CA LYS A 237 -24.94 -27.09 2.99
C LYS A 237 -23.85 -26.81 1.96
N SER A 238 -23.12 -27.82 1.50
CA SER A 238 -21.89 -27.65 0.72
C SER A 238 -22.12 -27.01 -0.66
N ALA A 239 -23.17 -27.40 -1.39
CA ALA A 239 -23.39 -26.90 -2.76
C ALA A 239 -23.86 -25.43 -2.82
N ASP A 240 -24.76 -25.02 -1.91
CA ASP A 240 -25.21 -23.61 -1.82
C ASP A 240 -24.07 -22.70 -1.32
N LEU A 241 -23.29 -23.18 -0.35
CA LEU A 241 -22.13 -22.46 0.17
C LEU A 241 -21.05 -22.27 -0.92
N GLN A 242 -20.74 -23.32 -1.69
CA GLN A 242 -19.80 -23.24 -2.82
C GLN A 242 -20.30 -22.27 -3.90
N ARG A 243 -21.61 -22.26 -4.19
CA ARG A 243 -22.19 -21.27 -5.11
C ARG A 243 -22.02 -19.84 -4.60
N LYS A 244 -22.29 -19.58 -3.32
CA LYS A 244 -22.11 -18.27 -2.69
C LYS A 244 -20.65 -17.82 -2.69
N ILE A 245 -19.72 -18.71 -2.38
CA ILE A 245 -18.27 -18.46 -2.45
C ILE A 245 -17.85 -18.11 -3.89
N ASN A 246 -18.31 -18.85 -4.89
CA ASN A 246 -17.99 -18.57 -6.28
C ASN A 246 -18.53 -17.21 -6.76
N ILE A 247 -19.76 -16.85 -6.35
CA ILE A 247 -20.33 -15.52 -6.63
C ILE A 247 -19.50 -14.43 -5.94
N PHE A 248 -19.14 -14.64 -4.68
CA PHE A 248 -18.31 -13.74 -3.90
C PHE A 248 -16.94 -13.50 -4.55
N CYS A 249 -16.22 -14.57 -4.91
CA CYS A 249 -14.95 -14.49 -5.62
C CYS A 249 -15.09 -13.78 -6.97
N GLY A 250 -16.19 -14.02 -7.70
CA GLY A 250 -16.50 -13.32 -8.95
C GLY A 250 -16.69 -11.82 -8.79
N VAL A 251 -17.42 -11.38 -7.76
CA VAL A 251 -17.61 -9.95 -7.48
C VAL A 251 -16.28 -9.29 -7.10
N CYS A 252 -15.48 -9.93 -6.26
CA CYS A 252 -14.15 -9.45 -5.88
C CYS A 252 -13.22 -9.33 -7.10
N LEU A 253 -13.22 -10.33 -7.98
CA LEU A 253 -12.42 -10.29 -9.20
C LEU A 253 -12.88 -9.15 -10.14
N ALA A 254 -14.19 -8.95 -10.31
CA ALA A 254 -14.74 -7.86 -11.11
C ALA A 254 -14.34 -6.48 -10.55
N LEU A 255 -14.39 -6.30 -9.23
CA LEU A 255 -13.92 -5.08 -8.57
C LEU A 255 -12.42 -4.83 -8.82
N ALA A 256 -11.59 -5.88 -8.83
CA ALA A 256 -10.17 -5.75 -9.17
C ALA A 256 -9.96 -5.32 -10.62
N PHE A 257 -10.70 -5.88 -11.58
CA PHE A 257 -10.67 -5.44 -12.98
C PHE A 257 -11.07 -3.97 -13.12
N ILE A 258 -12.14 -3.55 -12.43
CA ILE A 258 -12.58 -2.15 -12.41
C ILE A 258 -11.49 -1.26 -11.81
N ALA A 259 -10.85 -1.66 -10.70
CA ALA A 259 -9.77 -0.91 -10.08
C ALA A 259 -8.57 -0.72 -11.02
N ILE A 260 -8.17 -1.78 -11.73
CA ILE A 260 -7.08 -1.76 -12.71
C ILE A 260 -7.43 -0.86 -13.91
N GLY A 261 -8.62 -1.03 -14.48
CA GLY A 261 -9.11 -0.21 -15.59
C GLY A 261 -9.22 1.27 -15.20
N PHE A 262 -9.82 1.55 -14.05
CA PHE A 262 -9.98 2.90 -13.52
C PHE A 262 -8.61 3.56 -13.30
N THR A 263 -7.68 2.87 -12.64
CA THR A 263 -6.36 3.44 -12.34
C THR A 263 -5.52 3.60 -13.61
N SER A 264 -5.56 2.65 -14.54
CA SER A 264 -4.79 2.74 -15.80
C SER A 264 -5.27 3.87 -16.72
N ILE A 265 -6.59 4.12 -16.77
CA ILE A 265 -7.20 5.14 -17.64
C ILE A 265 -7.11 6.53 -17.00
N PHE A 266 -7.53 6.67 -15.74
CA PHE A 266 -7.74 7.99 -15.13
C PHE A 266 -6.51 8.55 -14.41
N LEU A 267 -5.52 7.72 -14.04
CA LEU A 267 -4.31 8.20 -13.38
C LEU A 267 -3.33 8.74 -14.42
N ASP A 268 -2.98 10.03 -14.34
CA ASP A 268 -1.97 10.58 -15.23
C ASP A 268 -0.56 10.04 -14.88
N SER A 269 0.27 9.86 -15.91
CA SER A 269 1.68 9.47 -15.72
C SER A 269 2.49 10.62 -15.13
N LEU A 270 3.40 10.31 -14.21
CA LEU A 270 4.35 11.27 -13.65
C LEU A 270 5.42 11.70 -14.66
N ASP A 271 5.51 11.05 -15.83
CA ASP A 271 6.35 11.48 -16.94
C ASP A 271 6.18 12.96 -17.28
N ARG A 272 4.95 13.47 -17.15
CA ARG A 272 4.62 14.89 -17.38
C ARG A 272 5.33 15.83 -16.40
N TYR A 273 5.69 15.34 -15.22
CA TYR A 273 6.31 16.10 -14.13
C TYR A 273 7.82 15.86 -14.02
N GLY A 274 8.46 15.30 -15.06
CA GLY A 274 9.91 15.10 -15.12
C GLY A 274 10.39 13.81 -14.44
N GLU A 275 9.52 12.80 -14.29
CA GLU A 275 9.88 11.53 -13.68
C GLU A 275 11.03 10.83 -14.41
N LYS A 276 10.98 10.77 -15.75
CA LYS A 276 12.00 10.07 -16.55
C LYS A 276 13.39 10.67 -16.36
N GLU A 277 13.50 11.99 -16.39
CA GLU A 277 14.77 12.70 -16.16
C GLU A 277 15.33 12.35 -14.78
N ARG A 278 14.47 12.34 -13.74
CA ARG A 278 14.88 11.95 -12.38
C ARG A 278 15.30 10.48 -12.29
N LEU A 279 14.55 9.58 -12.91
CA LEU A 279 14.86 8.14 -12.90
C LEU A 279 16.14 7.82 -13.68
N GLU A 280 16.42 8.54 -14.77
CA GLU A 280 17.66 8.44 -15.54
C GLU A 280 18.84 8.95 -14.71
N ASP A 281 18.70 10.09 -14.04
CA ASP A 281 19.70 10.64 -13.12
C ASP A 281 20.03 9.67 -11.98
N ASP A 282 19.01 9.11 -11.35
CA ASP A 282 19.16 8.11 -10.29
C ASP A 282 19.75 6.80 -10.85
N ALA A 283 19.45 6.46 -12.10
CA ALA A 283 19.96 5.25 -12.74
C ALA A 283 21.46 5.34 -13.07
N VAL A 284 21.92 6.51 -13.51
CA VAL A 284 23.35 6.80 -13.74
C VAL A 284 24.11 6.81 -12.42
N LYS A 285 23.51 7.33 -11.34
CA LYS A 285 24.16 7.47 -10.02
C LYS A 285 24.15 6.16 -9.21
N MET A 286 23.18 5.27 -9.39
CA MET A 286 22.99 4.10 -8.54
C MET A 286 22.85 2.76 -9.29
N SER A 287 23.80 1.85 -9.05
CA SER A 287 23.66 0.41 -9.34
C SER A 287 22.80 -0.27 -8.28
N THR A 288 22.01 -1.31 -8.64
CA THR A 288 21.13 -2.06 -7.72
C THR A 288 21.85 -2.56 -6.46
N LYS A 289 23.12 -3.00 -6.60
CA LYS A 289 23.95 -3.41 -5.46
C LYS A 289 24.29 -2.23 -4.54
N ARG A 290 24.55 -1.04 -5.12
CA ARG A 290 24.79 0.19 -4.35
C ARG A 290 23.52 0.66 -3.65
N SER A 291 22.34 0.52 -4.26
CA SER A 291 21.07 0.85 -3.59
C SER A 291 20.86 -0.03 -2.36
N LEU A 292 21.12 -1.34 -2.44
CA LEU A 292 20.99 -2.24 -1.29
C LEU A 292 22.01 -1.93 -0.19
N ILE A 293 23.27 -1.68 -0.55
CA ILE A 293 24.31 -1.24 0.39
C ILE A 293 23.92 0.10 1.03
N SER A 294 23.34 1.02 0.27
CA SER A 294 22.86 2.31 0.78
C SER A 294 21.70 2.12 1.76
N THR A 295 20.75 1.22 1.51
CA THR A 295 19.66 0.88 2.44
C THR A 295 20.23 0.31 3.75
N LEU A 296 21.15 -0.66 3.67
CA LEU A 296 21.81 -1.24 4.85
C LEU A 296 22.66 -0.22 5.60
N ARG A 297 23.30 0.72 4.89
CA ARG A 297 24.01 1.84 5.51
C ARG A 297 23.05 2.82 6.18
N HIS A 298 21.86 3.02 5.61
CA HIS A 298 20.83 3.89 6.20
C HIS A 298 20.36 3.34 7.55
N MET A 299 20.20 2.02 7.67
CA MET A 299 19.84 1.35 8.94
C MET A 299 20.82 1.60 10.08
N LYS A 300 22.04 2.10 9.83
CA LYS A 300 22.98 2.50 10.88
C LYS A 300 22.69 3.88 11.48
N LYS A 301 21.73 4.65 10.93
CA LYS A 301 21.38 5.96 11.46
C LYS A 301 20.49 5.82 12.71
N PRO A 302 20.77 6.57 13.79
CA PRO A 302 20.05 6.45 15.06
C PRO A 302 18.55 6.74 14.93
N TYR A 303 18.17 7.75 14.13
CA TYR A 303 16.76 8.08 13.88
C TYR A 303 15.98 6.95 13.19
N GLN A 304 16.61 6.19 12.29
CA GLN A 304 15.95 5.05 11.64
C GLN A 304 15.81 3.85 12.57
N LEU A 305 16.82 3.59 13.40
CA LEU A 305 16.75 2.55 14.42
C LEU A 305 15.61 2.80 15.41
N LEU A 306 15.35 4.07 15.77
CA LEU A 306 14.24 4.45 16.64
C LEU A 306 12.85 4.27 15.99
N LEU A 307 12.77 4.34 14.65
CA LEU A 307 11.53 4.13 13.91
C LEU A 307 11.17 2.64 13.76
N ILE A 308 12.14 1.72 13.84
CA ILE A 308 11.89 0.28 13.68
C ILE A 308 10.88 -0.25 14.71
N PRO A 309 11.05 -0.03 16.03
CA PRO A 309 10.06 -0.47 17.02
C PRO A 309 8.66 0.10 16.76
N LEU A 310 8.57 1.36 16.35
CA LEU A 310 7.30 2.01 16.02
C LEU A 310 6.62 1.34 14.82
N THR A 311 7.38 1.01 13.77
CA THR A 311 6.85 0.30 12.59
C THR A 311 6.43 -1.13 12.91
N ILE A 312 7.16 -1.83 13.78
CA ILE A 312 6.78 -3.17 14.25
C ILE A 312 5.48 -3.10 15.05
N PHE A 313 5.37 -2.13 15.97
CA PHE A 313 4.16 -1.94 16.76
C PHE A 313 2.95 -1.65 15.87
N SER A 314 3.08 -0.75 14.88
CA SER A 314 1.99 -0.46 13.94
C SER A 314 1.59 -1.67 13.10
N GLY A 315 2.55 -2.51 12.69
CA GLY A 315 2.25 -3.76 11.97
C GLY A 315 1.53 -4.80 12.84
N LEU A 316 1.93 -4.92 14.11
CA LEU A 316 1.25 -5.79 15.08
C LEU A 316 -0.19 -5.32 15.34
N GLU A 317 -0.40 -4.03 15.51
CA GLU A 317 -1.72 -3.42 15.66
C GLU A 317 -2.64 -3.74 14.48
N GLN A 318 -2.18 -3.52 13.24
CA GLN A 318 -2.98 -3.81 12.03
C GLN A 318 -3.30 -5.29 11.89
N SER A 319 -2.35 -6.16 12.24
CA SER A 319 -2.53 -7.62 12.18
C SER A 319 -3.55 -8.09 13.22
N PHE A 320 -3.48 -7.53 14.44
CA PHE A 320 -4.43 -7.83 15.52
C PHE A 320 -5.87 -7.42 15.16
N PHE A 321 -6.06 -6.22 14.60
CA PHE A 321 -7.38 -5.77 14.17
C PHE A 321 -7.95 -6.61 13.02
N SER A 322 -7.10 -7.03 12.08
CA SER A 322 -7.55 -7.75 10.90
C SER A 322 -7.83 -9.24 11.19
N ALA A 323 -7.00 -9.90 12.01
CA ALA A 323 -7.12 -11.33 12.29
C ALA A 323 -7.90 -11.63 13.57
N ASP A 324 -7.41 -11.18 14.73
CA ASP A 324 -7.90 -11.63 16.03
C ASP A 324 -9.22 -10.96 16.44
N PHE A 325 -9.34 -9.65 16.20
CA PHE A 325 -10.56 -8.92 16.55
C PHE A 325 -11.76 -9.36 15.70
N THR A 326 -11.53 -9.60 14.41
CA THR A 326 -12.57 -10.05 13.48
C THR A 326 -12.96 -11.51 13.77
N GLN A 327 -12.00 -12.42 13.97
CA GLN A 327 -12.31 -13.84 14.19
C GLN A 327 -13.14 -14.09 15.45
N LYS A 328 -12.85 -13.38 16.54
CA LYS A 328 -13.59 -13.50 17.81
C LYS A 328 -15.04 -13.00 17.73
N ASN A 329 -15.34 -12.10 16.80
CA ASN A 329 -16.67 -11.50 16.63
C ASN A 329 -17.46 -12.07 15.44
N THR A 330 -16.79 -12.64 14.42
CA THR A 330 -17.41 -13.01 13.14
C THR A 330 -17.63 -14.52 12.97
N ASN A 331 -17.00 -15.37 13.79
CA ASN A 331 -17.31 -16.82 13.82
C ASN A 331 -18.78 -17.12 14.21
N PHE A 332 -19.52 -16.13 14.70
CA PHE A 332 -20.95 -16.22 14.97
C PHE A 332 -21.84 -16.10 13.71
N ILE A 333 -21.27 -15.80 12.52
CA ILE A 333 -22.05 -15.55 11.29
C ILE A 333 -22.01 -16.72 10.30
N ILE A 334 -21.02 -17.62 10.41
CA ILE A 334 -20.80 -18.73 9.45
C ILE A 334 -21.13 -20.11 10.05
N THR A 335 -21.49 -20.19 11.34
CA THR A 335 -22.02 -21.42 11.95
C THR A 335 -23.55 -21.39 11.96
#